data_AF-A0A4Z0P7Y8-F1
#
_entry.id   AF-A0A4Z0P7Y8-F1
#
_cell.length_a   1.000
_cell.length_b   1.000
_cell.length_c   1.000
_cell.angle_alpha   90.00
_cell.angle_beta   90.00
_cell.angle_gamma   90.00
#
_symmetry.space_group_name_H-M   'P 1'
#
loop_
_entity.id
_entity.type
_entity.pdbx_description
1 polymer ?
#
loop_
_entity_poly.entity_id
_entity_poly.type
_entity_poly.pdbx_seq_one_letter_code
_entity_poly.pdbx_strand_id
1 'polypeptide(L)'
;MKRTSTLVAGGILALVVTGCVTCVGENEPCADATLPTTSLEKEYGCTDSRRQLSIGLDQTYTIIRNQADFDKLVTGSCHPQIDFTKYDLVIGNKGTASGSSSIAYTYARECETGQLKLRVKFTQGMTNDAPILTYHALVPKLAPQETVQVDVEM
;
A
#
# COMPACT_ATOMS: atom_id res chain seq x y z
N MET A 1 85.13 -4.68 4.80
CA MET A 1 84.08 -4.18 5.71
C MET A 1 83.64 -2.80 5.23
N LYS A 2 82.32 -2.59 5.19
CA LYS A 2 81.58 -1.31 5.15
C LYS A 2 81.64 -0.46 3.87
N ARG A 3 80.48 -0.49 3.20
CA ARG A 3 79.98 0.33 2.10
C ARG A 3 80.00 1.81 2.46
N THR A 4 80.45 2.65 1.54
CA THR A 4 80.23 4.10 1.54
C THR A 4 79.04 4.43 0.64
N SER A 5 78.03 5.03 1.24
CA SER A 5 76.87 5.65 0.61
C SER A 5 77.26 6.97 -0.04
N THR A 6 76.74 7.26 -1.23
CA THR A 6 76.47 8.64 -1.68
C THR A 6 75.22 8.64 -2.56
N LEU A 7 74.15 9.24 -2.02
CA LEU A 7 72.97 9.72 -2.73
C LEU A 7 73.38 10.79 -3.77
N VAL A 8 72.59 10.99 -4.82
CA VAL A 8 71.82 12.24 -5.05
C VAL A 8 71.09 12.20 -6.39
N ALA A 9 69.80 12.54 -6.26
CA ALA A 9 68.90 13.24 -7.17
C ALA A 9 68.59 12.68 -8.57
N GLY A 10 67.27 12.62 -8.82
CA GLY A 10 66.73 13.02 -10.10
C GLY A 10 65.42 12.33 -10.41
N GLY A 11 64.29 13.00 -10.17
CA GLY A 11 63.02 12.56 -10.74
C GLY A 11 61.80 12.92 -9.90
N ILE A 12 61.40 14.19 -9.97
CA ILE A 12 60.07 14.66 -9.58
C ILE A 12 59.04 13.93 -10.47
N LEU A 13 58.12 13.18 -9.86
CA LEU A 13 56.86 12.83 -10.49
C LEU A 13 55.72 13.35 -9.59
N ALA A 14 55.27 14.56 -9.90
CA ALA A 14 54.00 15.07 -9.42
C ALA A 14 52.88 14.31 -10.13
N LEU A 15 52.30 13.31 -9.47
CA LEU A 15 51.09 12.65 -9.92
C LEU A 15 49.90 13.41 -9.33
N VAL A 16 49.52 14.45 -10.07
CA VAL A 16 48.22 15.10 -9.97
C VAL A 16 47.18 14.07 -10.44
N VAL A 17 46.55 13.38 -9.49
CA VAL A 17 45.37 12.55 -9.78
C VAL A 17 44.15 13.46 -9.76
N THR A 18 43.92 14.09 -10.91
CA THR A 18 42.63 14.67 -11.28
C THR A 18 41.77 13.56 -11.88
N GLY A 19 40.55 13.40 -11.39
CA GLY A 19 39.51 12.51 -11.95
C GLY A 19 39.25 11.28 -11.07
N CYS A 20 38.02 10.90 -10.73
CA CYS A 20 36.74 11.23 -11.32
C CYS A 20 35.82 11.91 -10.33
N VAL A 21 35.10 12.90 -10.85
CA VAL A 21 33.76 13.27 -10.39
C VAL A 21 32.98 11.97 -10.24
N THR A 22 32.76 11.50 -9.01
CA THR A 22 31.68 10.53 -8.80
C THR A 22 30.46 11.29 -9.23
N CYS A 23 29.88 10.86 -10.35
CA CYS A 23 28.55 11.25 -10.78
C CYS A 23 27.68 11.19 -9.53
N VAL A 24 27.34 12.35 -8.98
CA VAL A 24 26.19 12.48 -8.10
C VAL A 24 25.05 12.18 -9.07
N GLY A 25 24.77 10.88 -9.23
CA GLY A 25 23.56 10.44 -9.86
C GLY A 25 22.49 11.19 -9.11
N GLU A 26 21.78 12.06 -9.83
CA GLU A 26 20.61 12.74 -9.31
C GLU A 26 19.78 11.64 -8.67
N ASN A 27 19.71 11.63 -7.33
CA ASN A 27 18.97 10.60 -6.61
C ASN A 27 17.53 10.78 -7.06
N GLU A 28 17.09 9.99 -8.05
CA GLU A 28 15.72 10.00 -8.50
C GLU A 28 14.87 9.75 -7.25
N PRO A 29 13.94 10.65 -6.91
CA PRO A 29 13.18 10.51 -5.69
C PRO A 29 12.47 9.16 -5.74
N CYS A 30 12.66 8.39 -4.67
CA CYS A 30 11.98 7.13 -4.46
C CYS A 30 10.48 7.34 -4.71
N ALA A 31 9.89 6.53 -5.60
CA ALA A 31 8.49 6.65 -5.99
C ALA A 31 7.70 5.37 -5.62
N ASP A 32 6.54 5.56 -5.00
CA ASP A 32 5.63 4.47 -4.63
C ASP A 32 5.19 3.67 -5.87
N ALA A 33 5.20 2.34 -5.75
CA ALA A 33 4.72 1.46 -6.82
C ALA A 33 3.22 1.20 -6.66
N THR A 34 2.41 1.72 -7.60
CA THR A 34 0.95 1.46 -7.60
C THR A 34 0.68 0.00 -7.96
N LEU A 35 -0.20 -0.63 -7.20
CA LEU A 35 -0.59 -2.03 -7.35
C LEU A 35 -2.06 -2.13 -7.75
N PRO A 36 -2.43 -3.13 -8.57
CA PRO A 36 -3.81 -3.30 -8.99
C PRO A 36 -4.69 -3.67 -7.79
N THR A 37 -5.90 -3.13 -7.76
CA THR A 37 -6.99 -3.57 -6.89
C THR A 37 -8.25 -3.73 -7.70
N THR A 38 -9.17 -4.50 -7.15
CA THR A 38 -10.52 -4.66 -7.68
C THR A 38 -11.52 -4.67 -6.52
N SER A 39 -12.80 -4.84 -6.83
CA SER A 39 -13.87 -4.80 -5.82
C SER A 39 -14.84 -5.97 -6.00
N LEU A 40 -15.61 -6.26 -4.96
CA LEU A 40 -16.66 -7.26 -5.01
C LEU A 40 -17.72 -6.96 -6.08
N GLU A 41 -18.02 -5.67 -6.34
CA GLU A 41 -18.92 -5.26 -7.42
C GLU A 41 -18.36 -5.60 -8.79
N LYS A 42 -17.06 -5.37 -9.01
CA LYS A 42 -16.43 -5.56 -10.31
C LYS A 42 -16.19 -7.04 -10.63
N GLU A 43 -15.70 -7.83 -9.67
CA GLU A 43 -15.39 -9.24 -9.90
C GLU A 43 -16.60 -10.17 -9.78
N TYR A 44 -17.56 -9.83 -8.90
CA TYR A 44 -18.64 -10.73 -8.52
C TYR A 44 -20.04 -10.14 -8.70
N GLY A 45 -20.17 -8.91 -9.22
CA GLY A 45 -21.46 -8.31 -9.53
C GLY A 45 -22.27 -7.87 -8.31
N CYS A 46 -21.64 -7.70 -7.14
CA CYS A 46 -22.29 -7.06 -5.99
C CYS A 46 -22.85 -5.68 -6.36
N THR A 47 -23.91 -5.25 -5.68
CA THR A 47 -24.48 -3.90 -5.85
C THR A 47 -24.48 -3.17 -4.52
N ASP A 48 -24.05 -1.92 -4.53
CA ASP A 48 -24.04 -1.00 -3.37
C ASP A 48 -23.53 -1.63 -2.05
N SER A 49 -22.43 -2.39 -2.14
CA SER A 49 -21.85 -3.11 -1.00
C SER A 49 -21.50 -2.19 0.18
N ARG A 50 -21.26 -0.90 -0.08
CA ARG A 50 -20.93 0.11 0.93
C ARG A 50 -22.03 0.27 1.99
N ARG A 51 -23.28 0.04 1.58
CA ARG A 51 -24.47 0.12 2.44
C ARG A 51 -25.08 -1.25 2.74
N GLN A 52 -24.87 -2.21 1.83
CA GLN A 52 -25.46 -3.54 1.93
C GLN A 52 -24.60 -4.56 2.66
N LEU A 53 -23.28 -4.33 2.74
CA LEU A 53 -22.38 -5.12 3.58
C LEU A 53 -22.17 -4.41 4.91
N SER A 54 -22.12 -5.22 5.96
CA SER A 54 -21.78 -4.79 7.30
C SER A 54 -20.75 -5.75 7.88
N ILE A 55 -19.80 -5.18 8.63
CA ILE A 55 -18.78 -5.91 9.37
C ILE A 55 -18.77 -5.40 10.80
N GLY A 56 -18.73 -6.31 11.76
CA GLY A 56 -18.80 -6.01 13.20
C GLY A 56 -17.48 -5.45 13.78
N LEU A 57 -16.90 -4.45 13.12
CA LEU A 57 -15.67 -3.76 13.55
C LEU A 57 -15.99 -2.39 14.15
N ASP A 58 -15.18 -1.93 15.10
CA ASP A 58 -15.29 -0.59 15.67
C ASP A 58 -14.46 0.43 14.88
N GLN A 59 -15.01 0.90 13.75
CA GLN A 59 -14.40 1.90 12.85
C GLN A 59 -12.95 1.59 12.44
N THR A 60 -12.65 0.31 12.26
CA THR A 60 -11.33 -0.22 11.90
C THR A 60 -11.45 -1.13 10.68
N TYR A 61 -10.36 -1.80 10.32
CA TYR A 61 -10.28 -2.74 9.22
C TYR A 61 -9.74 -4.10 9.67
N THR A 62 -9.96 -5.08 8.82
CA THR A 62 -9.33 -6.40 8.90
C THR A 62 -8.98 -6.90 7.50
N ILE A 63 -8.14 -7.92 7.45
CA ILE A 63 -7.75 -8.61 6.23
C ILE A 63 -8.33 -10.03 6.30
N ILE A 64 -9.27 -10.33 5.42
CA ILE A 64 -9.89 -11.64 5.30
C ILE A 64 -9.16 -12.42 4.21
N ARG A 65 -8.70 -13.64 4.55
CA ARG A 65 -7.83 -14.45 3.69
C ARG A 65 -8.43 -15.79 3.25
N ASN A 66 -9.66 -16.08 3.67
CA ASN A 66 -10.39 -17.29 3.31
C ASN A 66 -11.91 -17.05 3.40
N GLN A 67 -12.66 -17.94 2.75
CA GLN A 67 -14.11 -17.82 2.64
C GLN A 67 -14.84 -18.00 3.98
N ALA A 68 -14.35 -18.90 4.84
CA ALA A 68 -15.01 -19.15 6.13
C ALA A 68 -14.99 -17.92 7.04
N ASP A 69 -13.88 -17.17 7.04
CA ASP A 69 -13.78 -15.91 7.78
C ASP A 69 -14.65 -14.83 7.14
N PHE A 70 -14.75 -14.79 5.81
CA PHE A 70 -15.67 -13.87 5.12
C PHE A 70 -17.12 -14.11 5.52
N ASP A 71 -17.59 -15.35 5.44
CA ASP A 71 -18.98 -15.73 5.76
C ASP A 71 -19.30 -15.55 7.26
N LYS A 72 -18.29 -15.62 8.11
CA LYS A 72 -18.43 -15.43 9.56
C LYS A 72 -18.45 -13.94 9.97
N LEU A 73 -17.59 -13.13 9.38
CA LEU A 73 -17.34 -11.75 9.82
C LEU A 73 -18.19 -10.73 9.07
N VAL A 74 -18.46 -10.99 7.80
CA VAL A 74 -19.24 -10.10 6.94
C VAL A 74 -20.69 -10.55 6.93
N THR A 75 -21.60 -9.60 6.96
CA THR A 75 -23.04 -9.82 6.84
C THR A 75 -23.58 -8.93 5.73
N GLY A 76 -24.67 -9.34 5.10
CA GLY A 76 -25.32 -8.54 4.07
C GLY A 76 -25.93 -9.36 2.96
N SER A 77 -26.36 -8.69 1.90
CA SER A 77 -26.95 -9.33 0.73
C SER A 77 -25.92 -9.94 -0.23
N CYS A 78 -24.67 -9.44 -0.24
CA CYS A 78 -23.65 -9.92 -1.16
C CYS A 78 -22.64 -10.87 -0.51
N HIS A 79 -22.87 -12.17 -0.71
CA HIS A 79 -21.97 -13.23 -0.24
C HIS A 79 -21.49 -14.10 -1.41
N PRO A 80 -20.60 -13.57 -2.28
CA PRO A 80 -20.04 -14.35 -3.37
C PRO A 80 -19.01 -15.37 -2.86
N GLN A 81 -18.74 -16.40 -3.66
CA GLN A 81 -17.58 -17.27 -3.45
C GLN A 81 -16.32 -16.56 -3.97
N ILE A 82 -15.55 -15.96 -3.07
CA ILE A 82 -14.35 -15.21 -3.41
C ILE A 82 -13.20 -16.20 -3.67
N ASP A 83 -12.43 -15.94 -4.71
CA ASP A 83 -11.22 -16.68 -5.01
C ASP A 83 -10.05 -16.18 -4.14
N PHE A 84 -10.01 -16.67 -2.89
CA PHE A 84 -8.94 -16.36 -1.95
C PHE A 84 -7.59 -16.99 -2.31
N THR A 85 -7.48 -17.73 -3.41
CA THR A 85 -6.17 -18.13 -3.95
C THR A 85 -5.53 -17.00 -4.75
N LYS A 86 -6.36 -16.11 -5.32
CA LYS A 86 -5.94 -14.96 -6.12
C LYS A 86 -5.92 -13.66 -5.33
N TYR A 87 -6.84 -13.51 -4.37
CA TYR A 87 -7.05 -12.27 -3.64
C TYR A 87 -7.02 -12.46 -2.13
N ASP A 88 -6.73 -11.38 -1.42
CA ASP A 88 -7.19 -11.16 -0.05
C ASP A 88 -8.17 -9.99 -0.03
N LEU A 89 -9.11 -10.00 0.91
CA LEU A 89 -10.09 -8.93 1.06
C LEU A 89 -9.70 -8.03 2.23
N VAL A 90 -9.35 -6.78 1.93
CA VAL A 90 -9.24 -5.74 2.96
C VAL A 90 -10.60 -5.10 3.11
N ILE A 91 -11.19 -5.15 4.31
CA ILE A 91 -12.53 -4.64 4.59
C ILE A 91 -12.56 -3.92 5.93
N GLY A 92 -13.28 -2.82 5.99
CA GLY A 92 -13.47 -2.06 7.22
C GLY A 92 -14.74 -1.22 7.16
N ASN A 93 -14.99 -0.49 8.23
CA ASN A 93 -16.11 0.45 8.29
C ASN A 93 -15.67 1.81 8.83
N LYS A 94 -16.42 2.85 8.48
CA LYS A 94 -16.20 4.21 8.97
C LYS A 94 -17.52 4.96 9.07
N GLY A 95 -17.75 5.64 10.19
CA GLY A 95 -18.85 6.58 10.32
C GLY A 95 -18.56 7.86 9.52
N THR A 96 -19.53 8.33 8.75
CA THR A 96 -19.41 9.60 8.02
C THR A 96 -20.26 10.68 8.68
N ALA A 97 -19.80 11.94 8.62
CA ALA A 97 -20.54 13.08 9.18
C ALA A 97 -21.71 13.55 8.28
N SER A 98 -21.70 13.12 7.02
CA SER A 98 -22.71 13.41 6.00
C SER A 98 -22.86 12.17 5.11
N GLY A 99 -23.94 12.09 4.34
CA GLY A 99 -24.16 10.94 3.47
C GLY A 99 -23.06 10.91 2.42
N SER A 100 -22.27 9.85 2.34
CA SER A 100 -21.19 9.77 1.34
C SER A 100 -21.73 9.65 -0.07
N SER A 101 -21.04 10.30 -1.02
CA SER A 101 -21.30 10.16 -2.45
C SER A 101 -20.46 9.05 -3.09
N SER A 102 -19.19 8.88 -2.71
CA SER A 102 -18.29 7.85 -3.27
C SER A 102 -17.14 7.45 -2.33
N ILE A 103 -16.52 6.30 -2.59
CA ILE A 103 -15.28 5.84 -1.94
C ILE A 103 -14.28 5.53 -3.05
N ALA A 104 -13.09 6.11 -2.97
CA ALA A 104 -11.97 5.85 -3.88
C ALA A 104 -10.87 5.07 -3.16
N TYR A 105 -10.17 4.21 -3.91
CA TYR A 105 -9.13 3.33 -3.39
C TYR A 105 -7.84 3.56 -4.15
N THR A 106 -6.72 3.63 -3.43
CA THR A 106 -5.37 3.61 -4.01
C THR A 106 -4.53 2.63 -3.22
N TYR A 107 -3.99 1.64 -3.91
CA TYR A 107 -3.14 0.62 -3.32
C TYR A 107 -1.75 0.73 -3.89
N ALA A 108 -0.76 0.86 -3.02
CA ALA A 108 0.62 1.04 -3.43
C ALA A 108 1.58 0.37 -2.44
N ARG A 109 2.78 0.08 -2.93
CA ARG A 109 3.92 -0.26 -2.08
C ARG A 109 4.75 1.01 -1.87
N GLU A 110 4.86 1.43 -0.62
CA GLU A 110 5.76 2.52 -0.22
C GLU A 110 7.19 2.15 -0.57
N CYS A 111 7.89 3.03 -1.28
CA CYS A 111 9.19 2.69 -1.83
C CYS A 111 10.32 2.71 -0.78
N GLU A 112 10.19 3.57 0.24
CA GLU A 112 11.17 3.73 1.32
C GLU A 112 11.14 2.55 2.30
N THR A 113 9.93 2.06 2.62
CA THR A 113 9.70 1.05 3.66
C THR A 113 9.35 -0.33 3.08
N GLY A 114 8.98 -0.41 1.81
CA GLY A 114 8.40 -1.60 1.20
C GLY A 114 7.00 -1.94 1.70
N GLN A 115 6.39 -1.09 2.53
CA GLN A 115 5.12 -1.35 3.17
C GLN A 115 3.96 -1.24 2.17
N LEU A 116 3.03 -2.19 2.23
CA LEU A 116 1.80 -2.11 1.44
C LEU A 116 0.79 -1.20 2.12
N LYS A 117 0.23 -0.28 1.35
CA LYS A 117 -0.68 0.74 1.83
C LYS A 117 -1.92 0.85 0.96
N LEU A 118 -3.08 0.74 1.59
CA LEU A 118 -4.38 1.01 0.99
C LEU A 118 -4.89 2.35 1.52
N ARG A 119 -4.93 3.36 0.66
CA ARG A 119 -5.59 4.65 0.94
C ARG A 119 -7.05 4.55 0.54
N VAL A 120 -7.94 4.84 1.48
CA VAL A 120 -9.40 4.84 1.31
C VAL A 120 -9.88 6.26 1.47
N LYS A 121 -10.33 6.87 0.38
CA LYS A 121 -10.80 8.26 0.38
C LYS A 121 -12.31 8.31 0.26
N PHE A 122 -12.98 8.74 1.31
CA PHE A 122 -14.40 9.05 1.28
C PHE A 122 -14.60 10.41 0.63
N THR A 123 -15.61 10.51 -0.23
CA THR A 123 -16.11 11.81 -0.70
C THR A 123 -17.46 12.05 -0.02
N GLN A 124 -17.51 13.12 0.76
CA GLN A 124 -18.72 13.56 1.44
C GLN A 124 -19.78 13.99 0.41
N GLY A 125 -21.04 13.67 0.69
CA GLY A 125 -22.19 14.19 -0.04
C GLY A 125 -22.89 15.29 0.72
N MET A 126 -24.02 15.75 0.17
CA MET A 126 -24.76 16.92 0.69
C MET A 126 -25.86 16.58 1.71
N THR A 127 -26.04 15.31 2.09
CA THR A 127 -27.11 14.93 3.03
C THR A 127 -26.62 14.94 4.46
N ASN A 128 -27.52 15.25 5.41
CA ASN A 128 -27.23 15.26 6.85
C ASN A 128 -27.30 13.86 7.50
N ASP A 129 -27.40 12.81 6.69
CA ASP A 129 -27.39 11.44 7.20
C ASP A 129 -25.96 11.07 7.57
N ALA A 130 -25.73 10.56 8.77
CA ALA A 130 -24.41 10.14 9.24
C ALA A 130 -24.29 8.60 9.31
N PRO A 131 -24.31 7.88 8.17
CA PRO A 131 -24.26 6.42 8.19
C PRO A 131 -22.88 5.89 8.55
N ILE A 132 -22.85 4.65 9.05
CA ILE A 132 -21.65 3.82 9.03
C ILE A 132 -21.58 3.19 7.65
N LEU A 133 -20.46 3.39 6.95
CA LEU A 133 -20.23 2.85 5.62
C LEU A 133 -19.14 1.79 5.67
N THR A 134 -19.36 0.72 4.92
CA THR A 134 -18.37 -0.33 4.70
C THR A 134 -17.52 0.02 3.49
N TYR A 135 -16.21 -0.10 3.62
CA TYR A 135 -15.28 0.00 2.50
C TYR A 135 -14.54 -1.33 2.35
N HIS A 136 -14.21 -1.69 1.12
CA HIS A 136 -13.46 -2.91 0.86
C HIS A 136 -12.69 -2.82 -0.46
N ALA A 137 -11.62 -3.60 -0.53
CA ALA A 137 -10.85 -3.82 -1.75
C ALA A 137 -10.34 -5.25 -1.79
N LEU A 138 -10.42 -5.87 -2.96
CA LEU A 138 -9.72 -7.10 -3.27
C LEU A 138 -8.30 -6.73 -3.71
N VAL A 139 -7.33 -7.06 -2.87
CA VAL A 139 -5.90 -6.90 -3.14
C VAL A 139 -5.34 -8.23 -3.64
N PRO A 140 -4.26 -8.23 -4.44
CA PRO A 140 -3.54 -9.45 -4.79
C PRO A 140 -3.17 -10.24 -3.53
N LYS A 141 -3.17 -11.57 -3.64
CA LYS A 141 -2.88 -12.47 -2.52
C LYS A 141 -1.60 -12.07 -1.80
N LEU A 142 -1.72 -11.82 -0.49
CA LEU A 142 -0.60 -11.43 0.37
C LEU A 142 0.19 -12.65 0.81
N ALA A 143 1.48 -12.49 1.04
CA ALA A 143 2.27 -13.52 1.71
C ALA A 143 1.73 -13.77 3.15
N PRO A 144 1.94 -14.96 3.75
CA PRO A 144 1.28 -15.36 5.02
C PRO A 144 1.41 -14.39 6.20
N GLN A 145 2.44 -13.56 6.23
CA GLN A 145 2.70 -12.57 7.28
C GLN A 145 2.72 -11.12 6.76
N GLU A 146 2.53 -10.92 5.46
CA GLU A 146 2.51 -9.60 4.85
C GLU A 146 1.22 -8.89 5.22
N THR A 147 1.30 -7.65 5.69
CA THR A 147 0.16 -6.85 6.13
C THR A 147 -0.04 -5.64 5.22
N VAL A 148 -1.27 -5.13 5.19
CA VAL A 148 -1.60 -3.88 4.50
C VAL A 148 -1.94 -2.84 5.57
N GLN A 149 -1.27 -1.69 5.54
CA GLN A 149 -1.68 -0.53 6.31
C GLN A 149 -2.85 0.16 5.58
N VAL A 150 -3.92 0.46 6.30
CA VAL A 150 -5.06 1.19 5.75
C VAL A 150 -5.10 2.59 6.34
N ASP A 151 -5.04 3.57 5.45
CA ASP A 151 -5.20 4.99 5.79
C ASP A 151 -6.55 5.45 5.25
N VAL A 152 -7.40 5.96 6.14
CA VAL A 152 -8.76 6.42 5.79
C VAL A 152 -8.81 7.94 5.84
N GLU A 153 -9.13 8.55 4.70
CA GLU A 153 -9.28 9.99 4.51
C GLU A 153 -10.75 10.36 4.25
N MET A 154 -11.19 11.53 4.74
CA MET A 154 -12.55 12.05 4.56
C MET A 154 -12.62 13.21 3.57
#